data_AF-D0NUS1-F1
#
_entry.id   AF-D0NUS1-F1
#
_cell.length_a   1.000
_cell.length_b   1.000
_cell.length_c   1.000
_cell.angle_alpha   90.00
_cell.angle_beta   90.00
_cell.angle_gamma   90.00
#
_symmetry.space_group_name_H-M   'P 1'
#
loop_
_entity.id
_entity.type
_entity.pdbx_description
1 polymer ?
#
loop_
_entity_poly.entity_id
_entity_poly.type
_entity_poly.pdbx_seq_one_letter_code
_entity_poly.pdbx_strand_id
1 'polypeptide(L)'
;MYNGWANKADEAETITCDHGTHVAGLLAGSLIGGKHANLGIGDLARIALMDIRTQGETCAGQLHCAVSLVTFADASDLLESQIDAGAKIFSLSWGTPGSDYISQARDLDAFIYENQDVLVVVAAGNIGESSTSGQRTISSPSGAKIVISVSVSLNAAASFTDFGCPDVFNERTVASFSFAGLTTDGRLKPDVVAPGRVAW
;
A
#
# COMPACT_ATOMS: atom_id res chain seq x y z
N MET A 1 8.46 6.78 14.97
CA MET A 1 8.83 5.52 15.65
C MET A 1 9.20 4.53 14.56
N TYR A 2 10.25 3.73 14.74
CA TYR A 2 10.56 2.62 13.85
C TYR A 2 10.45 1.32 14.65
N ASN A 3 9.67 0.37 14.14
CA ASN A 3 9.52 -0.95 14.75
C ASN A 3 9.74 -2.02 13.67
N GLY A 4 10.80 -2.83 13.83
CA GLY A 4 11.07 -3.96 12.95
C GLY A 4 10.33 -5.18 13.47
N TRP A 5 9.39 -5.71 12.70
CA TRP A 5 8.60 -6.87 13.11
C TRP A 5 9.16 -8.18 12.57
N ALA A 6 9.54 -8.17 11.29
CA ALA A 6 9.89 -9.40 10.59
C ALA A 6 11.33 -9.83 10.85
N ASN A 7 12.31 -8.93 10.74
CA ASN A 7 13.74 -9.22 10.98
C ASN A 7 14.32 -8.29 12.06
N LYS A 8 15.27 -8.81 12.87
CA LYS A 8 15.93 -8.06 13.98
C LYS A 8 16.93 -6.99 13.50
N ALA A 9 17.33 -7.03 12.24
CA ALA A 9 18.27 -6.09 11.64
C ALA A 9 17.65 -5.51 10.37
N ASP A 10 17.87 -4.21 10.15
CA ASP A 10 17.56 -3.54 8.90
C ASP A 10 18.50 -4.09 7.82
N GLU A 11 17.93 -4.62 6.74
CA GLU A 11 18.68 -5.17 5.62
C GLU A 11 19.02 -4.11 4.56
N ALA A 12 18.60 -2.86 4.78
CA ALA A 12 18.51 -1.82 3.75
C ALA A 12 19.74 -0.91 3.59
N GLU A 13 20.92 -1.22 4.13
CA GLU A 13 22.06 -0.30 3.94
C GLU A 13 22.58 -0.29 2.49
N THR A 14 22.34 -1.35 1.70
CA THR A 14 22.80 -1.43 0.29
C THR A 14 21.79 -2.03 -0.70
N ILE A 15 20.57 -2.36 -0.28
CA ILE A 15 19.62 -3.14 -1.09
C ILE A 15 18.49 -2.25 -1.60
N THR A 16 18.45 -2.05 -2.93
CA THR A 16 17.37 -1.38 -3.66
C THR A 16 16.06 -2.15 -3.55
N CYS A 17 15.34 -1.94 -2.46
CA CYS A 17 13.91 -2.17 -2.36
C CYS A 17 13.31 -0.94 -1.66
N ASP A 18 13.11 0.07 -2.49
CA ASP A 18 12.63 1.40 -2.16
C ASP A 18 11.15 1.47 -1.79
N HIS A 19 10.36 0.42 -2.01
CA HIS A 19 8.89 0.50 -1.91
C HIS A 19 8.40 1.15 -0.60
N GLY A 20 8.90 0.70 0.55
CA GLY A 20 8.51 1.28 1.85
C GLY A 20 8.91 2.74 1.98
N THR A 21 10.14 3.07 1.60
CA THR A 21 10.70 4.43 1.61
C THR A 21 9.98 5.36 0.63
N HIS A 22 9.64 4.87 -0.56
CA HIS A 22 8.92 5.59 -1.61
C HIS A 22 7.49 5.87 -1.17
N VAL A 23 6.77 4.87 -0.66
CA VAL A 23 5.42 5.04 -0.09
C VAL A 23 5.44 6.03 1.07
N ALA A 24 6.39 5.91 2.00
CA ALA A 24 6.56 6.85 3.11
C ALA A 24 6.86 8.27 2.62
N GLY A 25 7.68 8.42 1.58
CA GLY A 25 7.99 9.69 0.93
C GLY A 25 6.78 10.37 0.31
N LEU A 26 5.90 9.62 -0.37
CA LEU A 26 4.65 10.15 -0.92
C LEU A 26 3.69 10.64 0.18
N LEU A 27 3.70 9.98 1.34
CA LEU A 27 2.82 10.35 2.45
C LEU A 27 3.31 11.58 3.20
N ALA A 28 4.58 11.61 3.64
CA ALA A 28 5.10 12.66 4.53
C ALA A 28 6.57 13.01 4.25
N GLY A 29 7.03 12.85 3.01
CA GLY A 29 8.37 13.24 2.58
C GLY A 29 8.61 14.74 2.75
N SER A 30 9.50 15.08 3.68
CA SER A 30 9.99 16.43 3.93
C SER A 30 11.51 16.46 3.79
N LEU A 31 12.04 17.48 3.12
CA LEU A 31 13.47 17.63 2.87
C LEU A 31 14.13 18.55 3.89
N ILE A 32 15.06 17.99 4.67
CA ILE A 32 15.86 18.75 5.63
C ILE A 32 16.80 19.70 4.85
N GLY A 33 16.70 20.99 5.14
CA GLY A 33 17.57 22.02 4.56
C GLY A 33 16.98 22.80 3.38
N GLY A 34 15.72 22.57 3.00
CA GLY A 34 14.96 23.46 2.11
C GLY A 34 15.48 23.60 0.68
N LYS A 35 16.41 22.74 0.24
CA LYS A 35 16.99 22.76 -1.11
C LYS A 35 16.02 22.30 -2.19
N HIS A 36 15.01 21.53 -1.80
CA HIS A 36 13.93 21.03 -2.65
C HIS A 36 12.60 21.20 -1.92
N ALA A 37 11.50 21.26 -2.69
CA ALA A 37 10.16 21.33 -2.12
C ALA A 37 9.83 20.03 -1.36
N ASN A 38 9.08 20.15 -0.27
CA ASN A 38 8.47 18.98 0.35
C ASN A 38 7.42 18.39 -0.60
N LEU A 39 7.48 17.08 -0.82
CA LEU A 39 6.65 16.39 -1.81
C LEU A 39 5.59 15.48 -1.17
N GLY A 40 5.72 15.18 0.12
CA GLY A 40 4.72 14.40 0.85
C GLY A 40 3.39 15.14 0.94
N ILE A 41 2.28 14.43 0.76
CA ILE A 41 0.92 14.99 0.88
C ILE A 41 0.67 15.60 2.26
N GLY A 42 1.22 14.98 3.31
CA GLY A 42 1.25 15.50 4.68
C GLY A 42 2.69 15.70 5.14
N ASP A 43 3.43 16.62 4.53
CA ASP A 43 4.85 16.89 4.80
C ASP A 43 5.18 17.34 6.23
N LEU A 44 4.17 17.78 7.00
CA LEU A 44 4.29 18.09 8.43
C LEU A 44 3.87 16.93 9.35
N ALA A 45 3.37 15.83 8.79
CA ALA A 45 2.98 14.65 9.56
C ALA A 45 4.21 13.88 10.05
N ARG A 46 4.02 13.08 11.11
CA ARG A 46 5.04 12.18 11.64
C ARG A 46 4.73 10.76 11.22
N ILE A 47 5.78 9.98 10.91
CA ILE A 47 5.66 8.58 10.52
C ILE A 47 5.96 7.66 11.71
N ALA A 48 5.04 6.72 11.95
CA ALA A 48 5.34 5.44 12.59
C ALA A 48 5.51 4.41 11.48
N LEU A 49 6.65 3.72 11.45
CA LEU A 49 6.97 2.74 10.42
C LEU A 49 7.07 1.35 11.04
N MET A 50 6.31 0.41 10.48
CA MET A 50 6.38 -1.01 10.80
C MET A 50 7.00 -1.75 9.63
N ASP A 51 8.18 -2.34 9.84
CA ASP A 51 8.82 -3.17 8.81
C ASP A 51 8.35 -4.63 8.91
N ILE A 52 7.61 -5.05 7.88
CA ILE A 52 7.02 -6.39 7.73
C ILE A 52 7.75 -7.26 6.70
N ARG A 53 8.88 -6.78 6.16
CA ARG A 53 9.70 -7.52 5.21
C ARG A 53 10.54 -8.55 5.93
N THR A 54 10.53 -9.78 5.42
CA THR A 54 11.48 -10.82 5.82
C THR A 54 12.32 -11.28 4.63
N GLN A 55 13.53 -11.69 4.97
CA GLN A 55 14.48 -12.36 4.11
C GLN A 55 15.19 -13.44 4.92
N GLY A 56 15.74 -14.45 4.25
CA GLY A 56 16.54 -15.48 4.91
C GLY A 56 17.77 -14.88 5.57
N GLU A 57 18.17 -15.41 6.74
CA GLU A 57 19.30 -14.87 7.54
C GLU A 57 20.61 -14.75 6.75
N THR A 58 20.85 -15.67 5.80
CA THR A 58 22.05 -15.66 4.94
C THR A 58 22.05 -14.55 3.89
N CYS A 59 20.93 -13.85 3.71
CA CYS A 59 20.74 -12.82 2.70
C CYS A 59 20.85 -11.40 3.26
N ALA A 60 21.04 -11.21 4.56
CA ALA A 60 21.26 -9.89 5.13
C ALA A 60 22.41 -9.16 4.41
N GLY A 61 22.11 -8.00 3.81
CA GLY A 61 23.08 -7.22 3.02
C GLY A 61 23.41 -7.76 1.63
N GLN A 62 22.72 -8.80 1.14
CA GLN A 62 22.93 -9.40 -0.18
C GLN A 62 21.90 -8.93 -1.23
N LEU A 63 22.37 -8.66 -2.45
CA LEU A 63 21.52 -8.32 -3.59
C LEU A 63 20.84 -9.57 -4.18
N HIS A 64 19.68 -9.38 -4.81
CA HIS A 64 18.92 -10.41 -5.54
C HIS A 64 18.40 -11.59 -4.71
N CYS A 65 18.36 -11.46 -3.38
CA CYS A 65 17.70 -12.44 -2.54
C CYS A 65 16.17 -12.27 -2.56
N ALA A 66 15.46 -13.41 -2.52
CA ALA A 66 14.01 -13.42 -2.44
C ALA A 66 13.54 -12.80 -1.13
N VAL A 67 12.57 -11.90 -1.23
CA VAL A 67 11.95 -11.25 -0.08
C VAL A 67 10.52 -11.73 0.05
N SER A 68 10.03 -11.79 1.29
CA SER A 68 8.64 -12.14 1.59
C SER A 68 8.07 -11.14 2.58
N LEU A 69 6.74 -11.04 2.61
CA LEU A 69 6.05 -10.24 3.61
C LEU A 69 5.57 -11.18 4.71
N VAL A 70 5.88 -10.85 5.96
CA VAL A 70 5.26 -11.48 7.11
C VAL A 70 4.06 -10.64 7.48
N THR A 71 2.90 -11.09 7.06
CA THR A 71 1.64 -10.52 7.53
C THR A 71 1.16 -11.30 8.75
N PHE A 72 0.53 -10.58 9.65
CA PHE A 72 0.11 -11.08 10.95
C PHE A 72 -1.14 -11.92 10.85
N ALA A 73 -1.29 -12.85 11.80
CA ALA A 73 -2.54 -13.57 11.99
C ALA A 73 -3.62 -12.66 12.61
N ASP A 74 -3.21 -11.68 13.43
CA ASP A 74 -4.08 -10.71 14.11
C ASP A 74 -3.73 -9.27 13.69
N ALA A 75 -4.74 -8.43 13.54
CA ALA A 75 -4.55 -7.02 13.20
C ALA A 75 -3.94 -6.20 14.34
N SER A 76 -4.16 -6.61 15.59
CA SER A 76 -3.60 -5.97 16.79
C SER A 76 -2.08 -5.93 16.77
N ASP A 77 -1.45 -7.06 16.46
CA ASP A 77 0.01 -7.18 16.37
C ASP A 77 0.62 -6.20 15.35
N LEU A 78 -0.10 -5.89 14.26
CA LEU A 78 0.33 -4.93 13.25
C LEU A 78 0.16 -3.49 13.71
N LEU A 79 -0.97 -3.17 14.35
CA LEU A 79 -1.45 -1.79 14.50
C LEU A 79 -1.21 -1.21 15.90
N GLU A 80 -1.30 -2.00 16.97
CA GLU A 80 -1.28 -1.49 18.36
C GLU A 80 -0.01 -0.71 18.69
N SER A 81 1.17 -1.25 18.37
CA SER A 81 2.44 -0.56 18.65
C SER A 81 2.56 0.81 17.97
N GLN A 82 1.92 0.97 16.82
CA GLN A 82 1.88 2.22 16.07
C GLN A 82 0.82 3.18 16.66
N ILE A 83 -0.32 2.66 17.12
CA ILE A 83 -1.34 3.44 17.87
C ILE A 83 -0.73 4.00 19.15
N ASP A 84 0.05 3.19 19.89
CA ASP A 84 0.77 3.62 21.10
C ASP A 84 1.78 4.73 20.81
N ALA A 85 2.37 4.74 19.61
CA ALA A 85 3.19 5.84 19.11
C ALA A 85 2.39 7.07 18.64
N GLY A 86 1.06 7.00 18.69
CA GLY A 86 0.13 8.08 18.33
C GLY A 86 -0.38 8.04 16.89
N ALA A 87 -0.15 6.95 16.14
CA ALA A 87 -0.66 6.83 14.78
C ALA A 87 -2.19 6.73 14.78
N LYS A 88 -2.83 7.51 13.90
CA LYS A 88 -4.29 7.50 13.67
C LYS A 88 -4.66 7.13 12.24
N ILE A 89 -3.70 7.16 11.32
CA ILE A 89 -3.88 6.82 9.91
C ILE A 89 -2.85 5.75 9.55
N PHE A 90 -3.33 4.68 8.95
CA PHE A 90 -2.54 3.53 8.53
C PHE A 90 -2.61 3.38 7.02
N SER A 91 -1.45 3.26 6.37
CA SER A 91 -1.36 3.05 4.92
C SER A 91 -0.74 1.68 4.65
N LEU A 92 -1.52 0.81 4.02
CA LEU A 92 -1.16 -0.57 3.71
C LEU A 92 -1.08 -0.77 2.20
N SER A 93 0.11 -0.60 1.64
CA SER A 93 0.39 -0.77 0.20
C SER A 93 0.84 -2.20 -0.12
N TRP A 94 0.07 -3.18 0.33
CA TRP A 94 0.32 -4.61 0.11
C TRP A 94 -1.01 -5.37 0.19
N GLY A 95 -1.03 -6.60 -0.34
CA GLY A 95 -2.20 -7.47 -0.30
C GLY A 95 -1.92 -8.83 -0.90
N THR A 96 -2.83 -9.77 -0.64
CA THR A 96 -2.78 -11.13 -1.16
C THR A 96 -3.86 -11.32 -2.22
N PRO A 97 -3.49 -11.61 -3.48
CA PRO A 97 -4.46 -11.85 -4.55
C PRO A 97 -5.19 -13.18 -4.34
N GLY A 98 -6.33 -13.34 -5.02
CA GLY A 98 -7.10 -14.59 -5.06
C GLY A 98 -8.32 -14.64 -4.14
N SER A 99 -8.41 -13.75 -3.15
CA SER A 99 -9.65 -13.51 -2.40
C SER A 99 -9.66 -12.10 -1.81
N ASP A 100 -10.83 -11.48 -1.84
CA ASP A 100 -11.10 -10.11 -1.39
C ASP A 100 -11.40 -10.03 0.12
N TYR A 101 -11.98 -11.09 0.71
CA TYR A 101 -12.34 -11.12 2.13
C TYR A 101 -12.00 -12.47 2.77
N ILE A 102 -10.85 -12.54 3.44
CA ILE A 102 -10.40 -13.70 4.24
C ILE A 102 -10.25 -13.31 5.71
N SER A 103 -9.71 -14.20 6.55
CA SER A 103 -9.49 -13.95 7.99
C SER A 103 -8.84 -12.60 8.26
N GLN A 104 -7.79 -12.25 7.50
CA GLN A 104 -7.12 -10.96 7.62
C GLN A 104 -8.06 -9.75 7.43
N ALA A 105 -8.95 -9.78 6.43
CA ALA A 105 -9.92 -8.70 6.20
C ALA A 105 -10.97 -8.63 7.32
N ARG A 106 -11.43 -9.78 7.82
CA ARG A 106 -12.37 -9.88 8.93
C ARG A 106 -11.76 -9.34 10.23
N ASP A 107 -10.53 -9.74 10.53
CA ASP A 107 -9.86 -9.40 11.77
C ASP A 107 -9.46 -7.91 11.76
N LEU A 108 -9.10 -7.37 10.59
CA LEU A 108 -8.91 -5.93 10.39
C LEU A 108 -10.23 -5.14 10.57
N ASP A 109 -11.35 -5.61 10.03
CA ASP A 109 -12.67 -4.99 10.26
C ASP A 109 -13.03 -4.99 11.75
N ALA A 110 -12.83 -6.11 12.46
CA ALA A 110 -13.09 -6.20 13.89
C ALA A 110 -12.22 -5.22 14.70
N PHE A 111 -10.92 -5.15 14.37
CA PHE A 111 -10.00 -4.24 15.03
C PHE A 111 -10.38 -2.77 14.84
N ILE A 112 -10.69 -2.35 13.62
CA ILE A 112 -11.09 -0.95 13.35
C ILE A 112 -12.44 -0.65 14.00
N TYR A 113 -13.35 -1.63 14.05
CA TYR A 113 -14.63 -1.46 14.74
C TYR A 113 -14.44 -1.13 16.23
N GLU A 114 -13.51 -1.80 16.92
CA GLU A 114 -13.19 -1.52 18.32
C GLU A 114 -12.32 -0.25 18.51
N ASN A 115 -11.60 0.18 17.46
CA ASN A 115 -10.72 1.35 17.47
C ASN A 115 -11.25 2.45 16.54
N GLN A 116 -12.38 3.06 16.89
CA GLN A 116 -13.10 4.03 16.03
C GLN A 116 -12.31 5.31 15.67
N ASP A 117 -11.18 5.55 16.31
CA ASP A 117 -10.31 6.70 16.06
C ASP A 117 -9.16 6.41 15.08
N VAL A 118 -9.09 5.19 14.53
CA VAL A 118 -8.12 4.84 13.48
C VAL A 118 -8.76 4.78 12.09
N LEU A 119 -8.02 5.27 11.10
CA LEU A 119 -8.36 5.17 9.69
C LEU A 119 -7.34 4.27 8.99
N VAL A 120 -7.83 3.26 8.24
CA VAL A 120 -6.98 2.34 7.49
C VAL A 120 -7.23 2.50 5.99
N VAL A 121 -6.17 2.77 5.26
CA VAL A 121 -6.14 2.94 3.79
C VAL A 121 -5.35 1.79 3.19
N VAL A 122 -5.94 1.06 2.26
CA VAL A 122 -5.37 -0.16 1.68
C VAL A 122 -5.32 -0.05 0.15
N ALA A 123 -4.21 -0.47 -0.45
CA ALA A 123 -4.12 -0.56 -1.90
C ALA A 123 -5.07 -1.63 -2.46
N ALA A 124 -5.81 -1.31 -3.52
CA ALA A 124 -6.73 -2.26 -4.15
C ALA A 124 -6.01 -3.50 -4.66
N GLY A 125 -4.83 -3.32 -5.27
CA GLY A 125 -3.97 -4.34 -5.88
C GLY A 125 -3.66 -4.02 -7.36
N ASN A 126 -2.73 -4.77 -7.96
CA ASN A 126 -2.02 -4.38 -9.19
C ASN A 126 -1.94 -5.46 -10.29
N ILE A 127 -2.89 -6.40 -10.33
CA ILE A 127 -2.89 -7.52 -11.30
C ILE A 127 -4.19 -7.52 -12.15
N GLY A 128 -4.85 -6.35 -12.27
CA GLY A 128 -6.22 -6.22 -12.78
C GLY A 128 -6.38 -6.74 -14.21
N GLU A 129 -5.35 -6.52 -15.01
CA GLU A 129 -5.23 -6.97 -16.40
C GLU A 129 -5.13 -8.49 -16.58
N SER A 130 -4.84 -9.24 -15.52
CA SER A 130 -4.84 -10.71 -15.58
C SER A 130 -6.25 -11.31 -15.46
N SER A 131 -7.26 -10.50 -15.13
CA SER A 131 -8.66 -10.93 -15.16
C SER A 131 -9.24 -10.74 -16.56
N THR A 132 -9.87 -11.78 -17.11
CA THR A 132 -10.57 -11.71 -18.39
C THR A 132 -11.74 -10.73 -18.40
N SER A 133 -12.32 -10.43 -17.24
CA SER A 133 -13.39 -9.45 -17.09
C SER A 133 -12.88 -8.05 -16.73
N GLY A 134 -11.60 -7.92 -16.33
CA GLY A 134 -11.07 -6.69 -15.72
C GLY A 134 -11.76 -6.31 -14.40
N GLN A 135 -12.56 -7.21 -13.83
CA GLN A 135 -13.40 -7.00 -12.64
C GLN A 135 -13.18 -8.15 -11.65
N ARG A 136 -13.67 -7.94 -10.42
CA ARG A 136 -13.56 -8.91 -9.31
C ARG A 136 -12.12 -9.29 -8.99
N THR A 137 -11.24 -8.30 -9.00
CA THR A 137 -9.82 -8.52 -8.78
C THR A 137 -9.34 -8.11 -7.40
N ILE A 138 -10.14 -7.38 -6.60
CA ILE A 138 -9.79 -6.89 -5.26
C ILE A 138 -9.08 -7.95 -4.39
N SER A 139 -7.92 -7.60 -3.84
CA SER A 139 -7.17 -8.45 -2.90
C SER A 139 -7.58 -8.21 -1.44
N SER A 140 -7.31 -9.19 -0.58
CA SER A 140 -7.31 -8.99 0.86
C SER A 140 -6.04 -8.23 1.29
N PRO A 141 -6.11 -7.28 2.24
CA PRO A 141 -7.29 -6.91 3.04
C PRO A 141 -8.13 -5.77 2.43
N SER A 142 -7.88 -5.39 1.18
CA SER A 142 -8.59 -4.28 0.53
C SER A 142 -10.10 -4.52 0.34
N GLY A 143 -10.56 -5.76 0.38
CA GLY A 143 -11.99 -6.08 0.39
C GLY A 143 -12.64 -6.02 1.77
N ALA A 144 -11.92 -5.64 2.83
CA ALA A 144 -12.52 -5.35 4.15
C ALA A 144 -13.58 -4.25 4.04
N LYS A 145 -14.58 -4.27 4.93
CA LYS A 145 -15.75 -3.38 4.84
C LYS A 145 -15.44 -1.96 5.29
N ILE A 146 -14.64 -1.80 6.35
CA ILE A 146 -14.44 -0.53 7.06
C ILE A 146 -13.24 0.26 6.50
N VAL A 147 -12.32 -0.41 5.80
CA VAL A 147 -11.14 0.23 5.21
C VAL A 147 -11.48 1.11 4.01
N ILE A 148 -10.63 2.10 3.72
CA ILE A 148 -10.61 2.81 2.44
C ILE A 148 -9.68 2.06 1.48
N SER A 149 -10.26 1.45 0.46
CA SER A 149 -9.58 0.83 -0.67
C SER A 149 -9.30 1.86 -1.75
N VAL A 150 -8.06 1.91 -2.22
CA VAL A 150 -7.60 2.89 -3.21
C VAL A 150 -7.14 2.21 -4.50
N SER A 151 -7.75 2.59 -5.62
CA SER A 151 -7.32 2.25 -6.98
C SER A 151 -6.32 3.26 -7.53
N VAL A 152 -5.68 2.92 -8.66
CA VAL A 152 -4.68 3.74 -9.33
C VAL A 152 -5.23 4.38 -10.61
N SER A 153 -5.10 5.71 -10.72
CA SER A 153 -5.19 6.43 -12.00
C SER A 153 -3.81 6.75 -12.57
N LEU A 154 -3.80 7.11 -13.85
CA LEU A 154 -2.65 7.76 -14.47
C LEU A 154 -2.44 9.15 -13.86
N ASN A 155 -1.21 9.66 -13.88
CA ASN A 155 -0.88 10.87 -13.11
C ASN A 155 0.08 11.83 -13.79
N ALA A 156 0.86 11.37 -14.77
CA ALA A 156 1.71 12.22 -15.59
C ALA A 156 1.43 11.99 -17.07
N ALA A 157 1.56 13.04 -17.89
CA ALA A 157 1.53 12.88 -19.35
C ALA A 157 2.59 11.90 -19.85
N ALA A 158 3.73 11.81 -19.14
CA ALA A 158 4.75 10.80 -19.37
C ALA A 158 4.24 9.36 -19.15
N SER A 159 3.23 9.15 -18.31
CA SER A 159 2.56 7.85 -18.19
C SER A 159 1.70 7.52 -19.40
N PHE A 160 1.28 8.49 -20.21
CA PHE A 160 0.40 8.27 -21.35
C PHE A 160 1.15 7.71 -22.56
N THR A 161 2.44 8.06 -22.69
CA THR A 161 3.29 7.68 -23.83
C THR A 161 3.65 6.20 -23.87
N ASP A 162 3.48 5.48 -22.77
CA ASP A 162 3.68 4.02 -22.71
C ASP A 162 2.55 3.24 -23.42
N PHE A 163 1.48 3.91 -23.83
CA PHE A 163 0.32 3.28 -24.46
C PHE A 163 0.25 3.60 -25.95
N GLY A 164 -0.30 2.67 -26.75
CA GLY A 164 -0.40 2.79 -28.21
C GLY A 164 -1.27 3.94 -28.74
N CYS A 165 -1.98 4.66 -27.86
CA CYS A 165 -2.88 5.79 -28.18
C CYS A 165 -2.83 6.87 -27.08
N PRO A 166 -1.71 7.59 -26.89
CA PRO A 166 -1.52 8.52 -25.77
C PRO A 166 -2.58 9.62 -25.71
N ASP A 167 -3.08 10.07 -26.87
CA ASP A 167 -4.06 11.16 -26.98
C ASP A 167 -5.45 10.82 -26.40
N VAL A 168 -5.71 9.54 -26.12
CA VAL A 168 -6.97 9.07 -25.51
C VAL A 168 -6.89 9.05 -23.99
N PHE A 169 -5.68 9.01 -23.44
CA PHE A 169 -5.43 8.90 -22.00
C PHE A 169 -5.31 10.27 -21.34
N ASN A 170 -5.77 10.35 -20.09
CA ASN A 170 -5.60 11.52 -19.24
C ASN A 170 -5.42 11.10 -17.78
N GLU A 171 -5.22 12.06 -16.88
CA GLU A 171 -5.01 11.83 -15.45
C GLU A 171 -6.20 11.16 -14.73
N ARG A 172 -7.37 11.10 -15.37
CA ARG A 172 -8.57 10.45 -14.85
C ARG A 172 -8.72 9.03 -15.39
N THR A 173 -7.86 8.59 -16.30
CA THR A 173 -7.89 7.20 -16.76
C THR A 173 -7.39 6.29 -15.64
N VAL A 174 -8.17 5.26 -15.31
CA VAL A 174 -7.76 4.19 -14.41
C VAL A 174 -6.68 3.34 -15.08
N ALA A 175 -5.61 3.01 -14.35
CA ALA A 175 -4.52 2.19 -14.87
C ALA A 175 -5.00 0.75 -15.14
N SER A 176 -4.55 0.13 -16.23
CA SER A 176 -4.97 -1.22 -16.65
C SER A 176 -4.75 -2.29 -15.57
N PHE A 177 -3.63 -2.21 -14.86
CA PHE A 177 -3.28 -3.14 -13.80
C PHE A 177 -4.07 -2.92 -12.51
N SER A 178 -4.80 -1.81 -12.38
CA SER A 178 -5.49 -1.49 -11.14
C SER A 178 -6.60 -2.49 -10.86
N PHE A 179 -6.67 -3.01 -9.64
CA PHE A 179 -7.79 -3.87 -9.25
C PHE A 179 -9.11 -3.09 -9.23
N ALA A 180 -10.13 -3.76 -9.74
CA ALA A 180 -11.49 -3.24 -9.87
C ALA A 180 -12.47 -4.27 -9.30
N GLY A 181 -13.52 -3.76 -8.65
CA GLY A 181 -14.58 -4.58 -8.11
C GLY A 181 -15.48 -5.21 -9.18
N LEU A 182 -16.62 -5.78 -8.77
CA LEU A 182 -17.13 -5.89 -7.40
C LEU A 182 -16.28 -6.81 -6.52
N THR A 183 -16.45 -6.73 -5.19
CA THR A 183 -16.06 -7.84 -4.30
C THR A 183 -16.83 -9.12 -4.67
N THR A 184 -16.41 -10.27 -4.15
CA THR A 184 -17.05 -11.56 -4.44
C THR A 184 -18.53 -11.56 -4.04
N ASP A 185 -18.85 -10.90 -2.93
CA ASP A 185 -20.20 -10.71 -2.37
C ASP A 185 -20.98 -9.50 -2.94
N GLY A 186 -20.41 -8.77 -3.92
CA GLY A 186 -21.11 -7.72 -4.66
C GLY A 186 -21.02 -6.31 -4.09
N ARG A 187 -20.21 -6.07 -3.05
CA ARG A 187 -19.90 -4.72 -2.56
C ARG A 187 -19.06 -3.94 -3.57
N LEU A 188 -19.21 -2.62 -3.52
CA LEU A 188 -18.41 -1.70 -4.31
C LEU A 188 -17.05 -1.53 -3.63
N LYS A 189 -16.00 -1.98 -4.32
CA LYS A 189 -14.59 -1.67 -4.05
C LYS A 189 -13.89 -1.49 -5.40
N PRO A 190 -12.81 -0.71 -5.52
CA PRO A 190 -12.27 0.19 -4.49
C PRO A 190 -13.21 1.36 -4.17
N ASP A 191 -13.00 2.03 -3.05
CA ASP A 191 -13.86 3.16 -2.63
C ASP A 191 -13.50 4.44 -3.37
N VAL A 192 -12.20 4.65 -3.61
CA VAL A 192 -11.66 5.84 -4.27
C VAL A 192 -10.54 5.48 -5.25
N VAL A 193 -10.18 6.43 -6.11
CA VAL A 193 -9.07 6.34 -7.05
C VAL A 193 -8.10 7.48 -6.77
N ALA A 194 -6.81 7.20 -6.77
CA ALA A 194 -5.75 8.19 -6.64
C ALA A 194 -4.68 8.02 -7.72
N PRO A 195 -3.95 9.10 -8.08
CA PRO A 195 -2.89 9.03 -9.07
C PRO A 195 -1.70 8.19 -8.58
N GLY A 196 -1.23 7.21 -9.36
CA GLY A 196 -0.16 6.31 -8.89
C GLY A 196 0.60 5.50 -9.95
N ARG A 197 0.38 5.74 -11.24
CA ARG A 197 1.14 5.05 -12.31
C ARG A 197 2.62 5.43 -12.32
N VAL A 198 2.93 6.72 -12.14
CA VAL A 198 4.31 7.24 -12.07
C VAL A 198 4.40 8.25 -10.93
N ALA A 199 4.76 7.80 -9.74
CA ALA A 199 4.94 8.67 -8.59
C ALA A 199 6.44 8.89 -8.34
N TRP A 200 6.87 10.15 -8.29
CA TRP A 200 8.27 10.56 -8.11
C TRP A 200 8.55 10.90 -6.65
#